data_AF-A0A9E4C1C2-F1
#
_entry.id   AF-A0A9E4C1C2-F1
#
_cell.length_a   1.000
_cell.length_b   1.000
_cell.length_c   1.000
_cell.angle_alpha   90.00
_cell.angle_beta   90.00
_cell.angle_gamma   90.00
#
_symmetry.space_group_name_H-M   'P 1'
#
loop_
_entity.id
_entity.type
_entity.pdbx_description
1 polymer ?
#
loop_
_entity_poly.entity_id
_entity_poly.type
_entity_poly.pdbx_seq_one_letter_code
_entity_poly.pdbx_strand_id
1 'polypeptide(L)'
;MGHQQRIGRGAEGMGGQGRRLGEYVDGRPGNPPPHQRRGQGSLWHNSHRNDSSAPRRTLHCAFIAREHPQQTNQREYLQPATAQRLSPLARYILDVE
;
A
#
# COMPACT_ATOMS: atom_id res chain seq x y z
N MET A 1 -50.64 -26.10 4.18
CA MET A 1 -49.74 -26.96 3.38
C MET A 1 -49.73 -26.37 1.97
N GLY A 2 -48.74 -25.52 1.67
CA GLY A 2 -48.73 -24.66 0.47
C GLY A 2 -47.91 -25.28 -0.66
N HIS A 3 -48.52 -25.33 -1.84
CA HIS A 3 -47.95 -25.85 -3.08
C HIS A 3 -46.74 -25.04 -3.57
N GLN A 4 -45.67 -25.77 -3.90
CA GLN A 4 -44.51 -25.28 -4.65
C GLN A 4 -44.88 -25.23 -6.14
N GLN A 5 -44.69 -24.08 -6.81
CA GLN A 5 -44.62 -24.02 -8.27
C GLN A 5 -43.36 -23.24 -8.68
N ARG A 6 -42.45 -23.97 -9.32
CA ARG A 6 -41.21 -23.47 -9.91
C ARG A 6 -41.53 -23.05 -11.34
N ILE A 7 -41.43 -21.75 -11.64
CA ILE A 7 -41.62 -21.22 -13.00
C ILE A 7 -40.23 -20.90 -13.55
N GLY A 8 -39.88 -21.52 -14.68
CA GLY A 8 -38.70 -21.21 -15.47
C GLY A 8 -39.08 -20.66 -16.85
N ARG A 9 -38.20 -19.80 -17.38
CA ARG A 9 -38.03 -19.21 -18.74
C ARG A 9 -37.80 -17.69 -18.54
N GLY A 10 -36.86 -17.01 -19.17
CA GLY A 10 -35.90 -17.30 -20.24
C GLY A 10 -35.44 -15.95 -20.82
N ALA A 11 -34.39 -16.00 -21.64
CA ALA A 11 -33.98 -15.00 -22.65
C ALA A 11 -33.10 -13.79 -22.25
N GLU A 12 -31.92 -13.79 -22.88
CA GLU A 12 -31.29 -12.68 -23.62
C GLU A 12 -30.40 -11.64 -22.90
N GLY A 13 -29.20 -11.48 -23.46
CA GLY A 13 -28.24 -10.43 -23.12
C GLY A 13 -26.82 -10.76 -23.61
N MET A 14 -26.54 -10.47 -24.88
CA MET A 14 -25.19 -10.48 -25.46
C MET A 14 -24.21 -9.58 -24.68
N GLY A 15 -22.93 -9.96 -24.60
CA GLY A 15 -21.88 -9.01 -24.24
C GLY A 15 -20.52 -9.62 -23.88
N GLY A 16 -19.66 -9.83 -24.88
CA GLY A 16 -18.20 -9.73 -24.78
C GLY A 16 -17.46 -10.65 -23.79
N GLN A 17 -16.86 -11.72 -24.30
CA GLN A 17 -15.75 -12.43 -23.63
C GLN A 17 -14.51 -11.51 -23.57
N GLY A 18 -14.45 -10.63 -22.57
CA GLY A 18 -13.21 -10.01 -22.15
C GLY A 18 -12.42 -11.00 -21.30
N ARG A 19 -11.32 -11.55 -21.85
CA ARG A 19 -10.32 -12.27 -21.05
C ARG A 19 -9.85 -11.34 -19.94
N ARG A 20 -10.18 -11.65 -18.68
CA ARG A 20 -9.69 -10.90 -17.54
C ARG A 20 -8.25 -11.30 -17.27
N LEU A 21 -7.32 -10.39 -17.52
CA LEU A 21 -5.94 -10.48 -17.03
C LEU A 21 -5.96 -10.66 -15.51
N GLY A 22 -5.35 -11.74 -15.04
CA GLY A 22 -5.05 -11.98 -13.63
C GLY A 22 -6.12 -12.73 -12.87
N GLU A 23 -6.17 -14.04 -13.04
CA GLU A 23 -6.60 -14.93 -11.95
C GLU A 23 -5.51 -14.88 -10.88
N TYR A 24 -5.79 -14.17 -9.78
CA TYR A 24 -4.94 -14.15 -8.60
C TYR A 24 -5.40 -15.25 -7.66
N VAL A 25 -4.54 -16.27 -7.50
CA VAL A 25 -4.71 -17.38 -6.56
C VAL A 25 -4.57 -16.81 -5.14
N ASP A 26 -5.68 -16.27 -4.61
CA ASP A 26 -6.09 -16.28 -3.20
C ASP A 26 -7.26 -15.30 -2.98
N GLY A 27 -8.40 -15.61 -3.62
CA GLY A 27 -9.77 -15.61 -3.09
C GLY A 27 -10.32 -14.53 -2.12
N ARG A 28 -9.65 -13.41 -1.84
CA ARG A 28 -10.22 -12.32 -1.02
C ARG A 28 -10.40 -11.06 -1.88
N PRO A 29 -11.65 -10.68 -2.22
CA PRO A 29 -11.89 -9.41 -2.91
C PRO A 29 -11.54 -8.26 -1.95
N GLY A 30 -10.55 -7.44 -2.33
CA GLY A 30 -10.35 -6.12 -1.71
C GLY A 30 -8.98 -5.85 -1.10
N ASN A 31 -8.01 -6.76 -1.14
CA ASN A 31 -6.66 -6.41 -0.68
C ASN A 31 -5.85 -5.83 -1.84
N PRO A 32 -5.57 -4.51 -1.87
CA PRO A 32 -4.63 -3.98 -2.84
C PRO A 32 -3.27 -4.65 -2.63
N PRO A 33 -2.48 -4.82 -3.70
CA PRO A 33 -1.26 -5.57 -3.61
C PRO A 33 -0.27 -4.92 -2.63
N PRO A 34 0.64 -5.71 -2.01
CA PRO A 34 1.37 -5.31 -0.80
C PRO A 34 2.39 -4.18 -0.97
N HIS A 35 2.56 -3.58 -2.15
CA HIS A 35 3.82 -2.93 -2.50
C HIS A 35 3.94 -1.43 -2.21
N GLN A 36 2.86 -0.67 -1.96
CA GLN A 36 3.02 0.71 -1.47
C GLN A 36 1.72 1.28 -0.93
N ARG A 37 1.72 1.75 0.32
CA ARG A 37 0.63 2.56 0.89
C ARG A 37 1.13 3.97 1.13
N ARG A 38 0.47 4.96 0.55
CA ARG A 38 0.65 6.37 0.91
C ARG A 38 -0.38 6.71 1.98
N GLY A 39 0.09 7.16 3.14
CA GLY A 39 -0.75 7.70 4.21
C GLY A 39 -0.64 9.22 4.26
N GLN A 40 -1.68 9.88 4.75
CA GLN A 40 -1.64 11.30 5.11
C GLN A 40 -1.59 11.42 6.63
N GLY A 41 -0.82 12.38 7.14
CA GLY A 41 -0.62 12.56 8.59
C GLY A 41 -1.90 12.91 9.37
N SER A 42 -2.92 13.43 8.70
CA SER A 42 -4.22 13.76 9.29
C SER A 42 -5.16 12.56 9.43
N LEU A 43 -4.90 11.45 8.74
CA LEU A 43 -5.74 10.28 8.83
C LEU A 43 -5.47 9.55 10.14
N TRP A 44 -6.51 9.18 10.86
CA TRP A 44 -6.36 8.25 11.97
C TRP A 44 -6.02 6.86 11.42
N HIS A 45 -4.93 6.27 11.90
CA HIS A 45 -4.47 4.97 11.43
C HIS A 45 -3.76 4.21 12.56
N ASN A 46 -3.81 2.88 12.47
CA ASN A 46 -3.08 1.99 13.36
C ASN A 46 -2.74 0.69 12.61
N SER A 47 -1.74 -0.04 13.12
CA SER A 47 -1.45 -1.39 12.66
C SER A 47 -2.53 -2.37 13.13
N HIS A 48 -2.79 -3.41 12.32
CA HIS A 48 -3.68 -4.52 12.71
C HIS A 48 -2.90 -5.64 13.40
N ARG A 49 -3.57 -6.48 14.20
CA ARG A 49 -2.97 -7.66 14.83
C ARG A 49 -2.31 -8.57 13.78
N ASN A 50 -1.18 -9.19 14.11
CA ASN A 50 -0.57 -10.22 13.28
C ASN A 50 -1.01 -11.59 13.81
N ASP A 51 -1.89 -12.28 13.09
CA ASP A 51 -2.39 -13.61 13.46
C ASP A 51 -1.55 -14.74 12.84
N SER A 52 -0.42 -14.42 12.18
CA SER A 52 0.49 -15.39 11.58
C SER A 52 1.76 -15.58 12.41
N SER A 53 2.42 -16.73 12.25
CA SER A 53 3.74 -17.00 12.82
C SER A 53 4.89 -16.29 12.08
N ALA A 54 4.60 -15.67 10.93
CA ALA A 54 5.61 -14.99 10.13
C ALA A 54 5.77 -13.52 10.56
N PRO A 55 7.00 -12.98 10.57
CA PRO A 55 7.24 -11.57 10.86
C PRO A 55 6.71 -10.68 9.72
N ARG A 56 6.02 -9.59 10.07
CA ARG A 56 5.61 -8.54 9.13
C ARG A 56 6.60 -7.39 9.18
N ARG A 57 7.25 -7.11 8.04
CA ARG A 57 8.24 -6.04 7.89
C ARG A 57 7.68 -4.90 7.04
N THR A 58 7.91 -3.66 7.47
CA THR A 58 7.51 -2.45 6.75
C THR A 58 8.66 -1.47 6.76
N LEU A 59 8.93 -0.83 5.62
CA LEU A 59 9.77 0.36 5.55
C LEU A 59 8.86 1.58 5.49
N HIS A 60 8.96 2.46 6.49
CA HIS A 60 8.17 3.69 6.55
C HIS A 60 9.03 4.89 6.17
N CYS A 61 8.65 5.57 5.09
CA CYS A 61 9.26 6.83 4.68
C CYS A 61 8.26 7.96 4.95
N ALA A 62 8.49 8.72 6.00
CA ALA A 62 7.69 9.90 6.35
C ALA A 62 8.36 11.15 5.77
N PHE A 63 7.56 12.02 5.16
CA PHE A 63 7.99 13.31 4.64
C PHE A 63 7.23 14.43 5.36
N ILE A 64 7.92 15.54 5.62
CA ILE A 64 7.36 16.73 6.24
C ILE A 64 7.76 17.96 5.42
N ALA A 65 7.06 19.07 5.62
CA ALA A 65 7.46 20.35 5.04
C ALA A 65 8.80 20.81 5.66
N ARG A 66 9.60 21.54 4.87
CA ARG A 66 11.02 21.84 5.18
C ARG A 66 11.20 22.78 6.37
N GLU A 67 10.20 23.60 6.64
CA GLU A 67 10.12 24.52 7.78
C GLU A 67 9.94 23.79 9.13
N HIS A 68 9.61 22.50 9.11
CA HIS A 68 9.42 21.71 10.32
C HIS A 68 10.64 20.84 10.62
N PRO A 69 10.99 20.64 11.90
CA PRO A 69 12.09 19.77 12.28
C PRO A 69 11.78 18.32 11.93
N GLN A 70 12.76 17.63 11.34
CA GLN A 70 12.68 16.19 11.10
C GLN A 70 12.62 15.41 12.41
N GLN A 71 11.90 14.28 12.42
CA GLN A 71 11.90 13.35 13.57
C GLN A 71 13.30 12.84 13.88
N THR A 72 14.14 12.65 12.86
CA THR A 72 15.55 12.31 12.99
C THR A 72 16.36 13.30 12.17
N ASN A 73 17.25 14.05 12.84
CA ASN A 73 18.15 14.98 12.16
C ASN A 73 19.25 14.20 11.44
N GLN A 74 19.10 14.00 10.13
CA GLN A 74 20.05 13.19 9.37
C GLN A 74 21.47 13.79 9.35
N ARG A 75 21.61 15.12 9.45
CA ARG A 75 22.94 15.78 9.46
C ARG A 75 23.81 15.35 10.63
N GLU A 76 23.18 15.01 11.76
CA GLU A 76 23.90 14.62 12.99
C GLU A 76 24.47 13.19 12.91
N TYR A 77 23.78 12.29 12.20
CA TYR A 77 24.12 10.86 12.19
C TYR A 77 24.70 10.37 10.85
N LEU A 78 24.60 11.17 9.78
CA LEU A 78 25.04 10.77 8.46
C LEU A 78 26.56 10.65 8.41
N GLN A 79 27.04 9.45 8.12
CA GLN A 79 28.46 9.19 7.95
C GLN A 79 29.00 9.84 6.66
N PRO A 80 30.20 10.45 6.67
CA PRO A 80 30.77 11.11 5.49
C PRO A 80 30.86 10.20 4.26
N ALA A 81 31.26 8.93 4.45
CA ALA A 81 31.34 7.93 3.38
C ALA A 81 29.97 7.61 2.75
N THR A 82 28.88 7.77 3.50
CA THR A 82 27.52 7.62 2.96
C THR A 82 27.09 8.88 2.24
N ALA A 83 27.37 10.07 2.78
CA ALA A 83 27.06 11.35 2.15
C ALA A 83 27.66 11.51 0.74
N GLN A 84 28.90 11.02 0.55
CA GLN A 84 29.58 11.04 -0.75
C GLN A 84 28.89 10.19 -1.83
N ARG A 85 28.15 9.14 -1.44
CA ARG A 85 27.44 8.23 -2.36
C ARG A 85 26.03 8.70 -2.71
N LEU A 86 25.52 9.73 -2.02
CA LEU A 86 24.17 10.25 -2.26
C LEU A 86 24.10 11.08 -3.55
N SER A 87 23.01 10.93 -4.30
CA SER A 87 22.67 11.82 -5.40
C SER A 87 22.25 13.20 -4.88
N PRO A 88 22.31 14.27 -5.70
CA PRO A 88 21.85 15.60 -5.29
C PRO A 88 20.41 15.60 -4.78
N LEU A 89 19.50 14.87 -5.44
CA LEU A 89 18.11 14.76 -5.00
C LEU A 89 17.98 14.06 -3.64
N ALA A 90 18.77 13.02 -3.38
CA ALA A 90 18.73 12.32 -2.09
C ALA A 90 19.22 13.22 -0.95
N ARG A 91 20.26 14.03 -1.20
CA ARG A 91 20.74 15.01 -0.21
C ARG A 91 19.70 16.09 0.07
N TYR A 92 18.99 16.55 -0.96
CA TYR A 92 17.87 17.47 -0.80
C TYR A 92 16.75 16.86 0.07
N ILE A 93 16.33 15.62 -0.21
CA ILE A 93 15.26 14.94 0.54
C ILE A 93 15.64 14.70 2.00
N LEU A 94 16.88 14.31 2.27
CA LEU A 94 17.36 14.05 3.62
C LEU A 94 17.74 15.32 4.39
N ASP A 95 17.76 16.47 3.70
CA ASP A 95 18.20 17.77 4.22
C ASP A 95 19.63 17.70 4.77
N VAL A 96 20.57 17.23 3.94
CA VAL A 96 22.00 17.05 4.30
C VAL A 96 22.98 17.67 3.31
N GLU A 97 22.47 18.36 2.27
CA GLU A 97 23.09 19.34 1.32
C GLU A 97 22.38 19.26 -0.05
#